data_AF-A0A357MNB2-F1
#
_entry.id   AF-A0A357MNB2-F1
#
_cell.length_a   1.000
_cell.length_b   1.000
_cell.length_c   1.000
_cell.angle_alpha   90.00
_cell.angle_beta   90.00
_cell.angle_gamma   90.00
#
_symmetry.space_group_name_H-M   'P 1'
#
loop_
_entity.id
_entity.type
_entity.pdbx_description
1 polymer ?
#
loop_
_entity_poly.entity_id
_entity_poly.type
_entity_poly.pdbx_seq_one_letter_code
_entity_poly.pdbx_strand_id
1 'polypeptide(L)' 'GMGEPLYNFENVRDAMKIAMDAEGIQLSRRRITLSTSGVVPEIARTAEEIGCQLAVSFHATTDE' A
#
# COMPACT_ATOMS: atom_id res chain seq x y z
N GLY A 1 7.54 -8.51 -1.56
CA GLY A 1 7.63 -8.64 -3.03
C GLY A 1 8.88 -7.94 -3.52
N MET A 2 9.05 -7.81 -4.84
CA MET A 2 10.10 -6.99 -5.44
C MET A 2 9.57 -5.58 -5.72
N GLY A 3 10.41 -4.57 -5.54
CA GLY A 3 10.09 -3.16 -5.84
C GLY A 3 9.38 -2.42 -4.72
N GLU A 4 9.43 -1.08 -4.79
CA GLU A 4 8.70 -0.17 -3.91
C GLU A 4 7.29 0.07 -4.49
N PRO A 5 6.20 -0.35 -3.81
CA PRO A 5 4.85 -0.26 -4.35
C PRO A 5 4.43 1.17 -4.69
N LEU A 6 4.88 2.16 -3.92
CA LEU A 6 4.46 3.55 -4.09
C LEU A 6 5.07 4.22 -5.34
N TYR A 7 6.15 3.69 -5.92
CA TYR A 7 6.62 4.14 -7.24
C TYR A 7 5.74 3.67 -8.39
N ASN A 8 4.80 2.76 -8.12
CA ASN A 8 3.84 2.24 -9.10
C ASN A 8 2.40 2.40 -8.59
N PHE A 9 2.11 3.55 -7.96
CA PHE A 9 0.89 3.77 -7.20
C PHE A 9 -0.39 3.44 -7.97
N GLU A 10 -0.54 3.95 -9.20
CA GLU A 10 -1.77 3.76 -9.99
C GLU A 10 -2.09 2.27 -10.21
N ASN A 11 -1.11 1.48 -10.65
CA ASN A 11 -1.31 0.05 -10.90
C ASN A 11 -1.53 -0.72 -9.59
N VAL A 12 -0.82 -0.35 -8.52
CA VAL A 12 -1.01 -0.97 -7.20
C VAL A 12 -2.40 -0.66 -6.65
N ARG A 13 -2.85 0.59 -6.72
CA ARG A 13 -4.20 1.00 -6.31
C ARG A 13 -5.26 0.19 -7.03
N ASP A 14 -5.17 0.10 -8.36
CA ASP A 14 -6.18 -0.58 -9.16
C ASP A 14 -6.21 -2.09 -8.86
N ALA A 15 -5.04 -2.71 -8.73
CA ALA A 15 -4.93 -4.12 -8.32
C ALA A 15 -5.53 -4.35 -6.92
N MET A 16 -5.26 -3.45 -5.96
CA MET A 16 -5.81 -3.55 -4.61
C MET A 16 -7.33 -3.36 -4.59
N LYS A 17 -7.87 -2.43 -5.39
CA LYS A 17 -9.32 -2.26 -5.53
C LYS A 17 -9.98 -3.53 -6.05
N ILE A 18 -9.42 -4.16 -7.08
CA ILE A 18 -9.91 -5.45 -7.61
C ILE A 18 -9.83 -6.56 -6.55
N ALA A 19 -8.73 -6.63 -5.79
CA ALA A 19 -8.57 -7.63 -4.74
C ALA A 19 -9.60 -7.47 -3.60
N MET A 20 -10.01 -6.23 -3.31
CA MET A 20 -10.98 -5.91 -2.25
C MET A 20 -12.43 -5.88 -2.73
N ASP A 21 -12.67 -5.88 -4.03
CA ASP A 21 -14.00 -5.77 -4.62
C ASP A 21 -14.87 -6.99 -4.26
N ALA A 22 -16.17 -6.76 -4.03
CA ALA A 22 -17.12 -7.82 -3.69
C ALA A 22 -17.42 -8.78 -4.84
N GLU A 23 -17.28 -8.31 -6.09
CA GLU A 23 -17.36 -9.12 -7.30
C GLU A 23 -15.97 -9.64 -7.75
N GLY A 24 -14.90 -9.18 -7.09
CA GLY A 24 -13.52 -9.62 -7.29
C GLY A 24 -13.11 -10.75 -6.35
N ILE A 25 -11.93 -10.61 -5.74
CA ILE A 25 -11.40 -11.61 -4.79
C ILE A 25 -12.06 -11.46 -3.40
N GLN A 26 -12.71 -10.33 -3.12
CA GLN A 26 -13.43 -10.04 -1.87
C GLN A 26 -12.54 -10.18 -0.62
N LEU A 27 -11.27 -9.78 -0.71
CA LEU A 27 -10.40 -9.71 0.46
C LEU A 27 -10.72 -8.48 1.30
N SER A 28 -10.93 -8.69 2.60
CA SER A 28 -11.09 -7.58 3.54
C SER A 28 -9.87 -6.68 3.51
N ARG A 29 -10.08 -5.35 3.47
CA ARG A 29 -8.99 -4.36 3.54
C ARG A 29 -8.09 -4.53 4.76
N ARG A 30 -8.64 -5.09 5.85
CA ARG A 30 -7.91 -5.40 7.09
C ARG A 30 -6.96 -6.61 6.98
N ARG A 31 -7.04 -7.36 5.89
CA ARG A 31 -6.17 -8.51 5.59
C ARG A 31 -5.12 -8.19 4.52
N ILE A 32 -5.09 -6.95 4.03
CA ILE A 32 -4.12 -6.48 3.04
C ILE A 32 -3.24 -5.44 3.71
N THR A 33 -1.92 -5.65 3.62
CA THR A 33 -0.91 -4.73 4.14
C THR A 33 0.01 -4.29 3.01
N LEU A 34 0.07 -2.98 2.75
CA LEU A 34 1.03 -2.38 1.82
C LEU A 34 2.26 -1.92 2.61
N SER A 35 3.43 -2.46 2.26
CA SER A 35 4.71 -2.06 2.86
C SER A 35 5.40 -1.02 1.98
N THR A 36 5.97 0.03 2.58
CA THR A 36 6.70 1.07 1.85
C THR A 36 7.99 1.50 2.56
N SER A 37 8.97 1.91 1.77
CA SER A 37 10.23 2.52 2.22
C SER A 37 10.10 4.02 2.52
N GLY A 38 8.94 4.64 2.32
CA GLY A 38 8.68 6.00 2.76
C GLY A 38 8.49 7.05 1.65
N VAL A 39 7.75 6.75 0.57
CA VAL A 39 7.38 7.77 -0.43
C VAL A 39 6.24 8.65 0.13
N VAL A 40 6.59 9.67 0.91
CA VAL A 40 5.67 10.43 1.78
C VAL A 40 4.38 10.91 1.09
N PRO A 41 4.40 11.54 -0.10
CA PRO A 41 3.16 11.99 -0.75
C PRO A 41 2.20 10.85 -1.06
N GLU A 42 2.74 9.68 -1.44
CA GLU A 42 1.97 8.51 -1.85
C GLU A 42 1.40 7.72 -0.65
N ILE A 43 1.98 7.90 0.55
CA ILE A 43 1.42 7.35 1.79
C ILE A 43 0.05 7.97 2.09
N ALA A 44 -0.07 9.30 1.97
CA ALA A 44 -1.35 9.98 2.16
C ALA A 44 -2.41 9.49 1.15
N ARG A 45 -2.00 9.41 -0.13
CA ARG A 45 -2.86 8.87 -1.20
C ARG A 45 -3.28 7.42 -0.97
N THR A 46 -2.42 6.60 -0.37
CA THR A 46 -2.75 5.21 -0.02
C THR A 46 -3.90 5.15 0.99
N ALA A 47 -3.91 6.04 1.99
CA ALA A 47 -4.99 6.10 2.97
C ALA A 47 -6.32 6.55 2.33
N GLU A 48 -6.27 7.54 1.44
CA GLU A 48 -7.45 8.14 0.80
C GLU A 48 -8.03 7.25 -0.32
N GLU A 49 -7.19 6.70 -1.19
CA GLU A 49 -7.62 6.01 -2.41
C GLU A 49 -7.71 4.48 -2.29
N ILE A 50 -6.94 3.86 -1.36
CA ILE A 50 -6.88 2.39 -1.19
C ILE A 50 -7.51 1.98 0.15
N GLY A 51 -7.07 2.58 1.26
CA GLY A 51 -7.60 2.30 2.60
C GLY A 51 -7.28 0.89 3.12
N CYS A 52 -6.11 0.34 2.77
CA CYS A 52 -5.57 -0.91 3.32
C CYS A 52 -4.69 -0.65 4.56
N GLN A 53 -4.18 -1.70 5.21
CA GLN A 53 -3.19 -1.51 6.28
C GLN A 53 -1.86 -1.05 5.69
N LEU A 54 -1.13 -0.22 6.43
CA LEU A 54 0.19 0.27 6.03
C LEU A 54 1.27 -0.29 6.95
N ALA A 55 2.38 -0.73 6.36
CA ALA A 55 3.62 -1.04 7.06
C ALA A 55 4.75 -0.14 6.55
N VAL A 56 5.57 0.38 7.46
CA VAL A 56 6.70 1.25 7.12
C VAL A 56 8.02 0.49 7.34
N SER A 57 8.83 0.39 6.30
CA SER A 57 10.15 -0.22 6.32
C SER A 57 11.18 0.74 6.94
N PHE A 58 11.16 0.86 8.27
CA PHE A 58 11.92 1.88 8.99
C PHE A 58 13.44 1.61 9.03
N HIS A 59 13.84 0.36 9.29
CA HIS A 59 15.22 -0.17 9.27
C HIS A 59 16.33 0.53 10.07
N ALA A 60 16.18 1.77 10.51
CA ALA A 60 17.17 2.52 11.28
C ALA A 60 16.48 3.38 12.34
N THR A 61 17.15 3.63 13.47
CA THR A 61 16.64 4.51 14.53
C THR A 61 17.04 5.98 14.35
N THR A 62 17.97 6.24 13.43
CA THR A 62 18.57 7.54 13.09
C THR A 62 18.80 7.59 11.57
N ASP A 63 18.97 8.80 11.03
CA ASP A 63 19.28 8.99 9.60
C ASP A 63 20.78 8.77 9.28
N GLU A 64 21.64 8.92 10.29
CA GLU A 64 23.08 8.63 10.30
C GLU A 64 23.35 7.13 10.49
#